data_AF-A0AA40HAM2-F1
#
_entry.id   AF-A0AA40HAM2-F1
#
_cell.length_a   1.000
_cell.length_b   1.000
_cell.length_c   1.000
_cell.angle_alpha   90.00
_cell.angle_beta   90.00
_cell.angle_gamma   90.00
#
_symmetry.space_group_name_H-M   'P 1'
#
loop_
_entity.id
_entity.type
_entity.pdbx_description
1 polymer ?
#
loop_
_entity_poly.entity_id
_entity_poly.type
_entity_poly.pdbx_seq_one_letter_code
_entity_poly.pdbx_strand_id
1 'polypeptide(L)'
;MSPPPRKPRYLHIGEEVDGVDMRAEVGLLSRNLVIAGEMEAGCYPYTSHICSFFDFDTFGGHIKFARGFSAAHLEGVELRHMGQQLVGQYPIHFHLAGDLDERGGYDPPTYVRDLSIHHTFSRCVTVHGSNGLLVKDVVGYDSLGHCFFTEDGPEERNTFDHCLGLLVKAGTLLPSDRDSRMCKAITEDSFPGYIPKPRQDCNGVSTFWIANPNNNLVNCSAAGSEETGFWFIFHHVPTGPSVPQQPGTFQLPGKQPREPE
;
A
#
# COMPACT_ATOMS: atom_id res chain seq x y z
N MET A 1 -23.67 -13.88 -23.52
CA MET A 1 -23.43 -12.43 -23.42
C MET A 1 -23.13 -12.12 -21.97
N SER A 2 -21.90 -11.75 -21.64
CA SER A 2 -21.58 -11.22 -20.31
C SER A 2 -22.30 -9.88 -20.13
N PRO A 3 -22.88 -9.59 -18.94
CA PRO A 3 -23.50 -8.30 -18.69
C PRO A 3 -22.46 -7.18 -18.85
N PRO A 4 -22.87 -5.99 -19.32
CA PRO A 4 -21.96 -4.85 -19.43
C PRO A 4 -21.37 -4.51 -18.06
N PRO A 5 -20.11 -4.02 -18.00
CA PRO A 5 -19.48 -3.63 -16.74
C PRO A 5 -20.37 -2.60 -16.03
N ARG A 6 -20.72 -2.90 -14.78
CA ARG A 6 -21.55 -2.03 -13.95
C ARG A 6 -20.72 -0.82 -13.57
N LYS A 7 -20.90 0.32 -14.25
CA LYS A 7 -20.39 1.60 -13.77
C LYS A 7 -21.19 2.03 -12.53
N PRO A 8 -20.55 2.62 -11.51
CA PRO A 8 -21.29 3.18 -10.39
C PRO A 8 -22.27 4.22 -10.94
N ARG A 9 -23.51 4.20 -10.45
CA ARG A 9 -24.56 5.12 -10.94
C ARG A 9 -24.24 6.57 -10.58
N TYR A 10 -23.49 6.76 -9.49
CA TYR A 10 -22.98 8.04 -8.99
C TYR A 10 -21.61 7.80 -8.34
N LEU A 11 -20.66 8.73 -8.50
CA LEU A 11 -19.37 8.72 -7.80
C LEU A 11 -19.46 9.31 -6.40
N HIS A 12 -20.52 10.07 -6.13
CA HIS A 12 -20.82 10.65 -4.84
C HIS A 12 -22.31 10.48 -4.52
N ILE A 13 -22.64 10.36 -3.23
CA ILE A 13 -24.03 10.29 -2.76
C ILE A 13 -24.26 11.27 -1.60
N GLY A 14 -25.36 12.01 -1.66
CA GLY A 14 -25.72 13.01 -0.66
C GLY A 14 -26.13 14.31 -1.33
N GLU A 15 -26.18 15.37 -0.54
CA GLU A 15 -26.53 16.72 -0.97
C GLU A 15 -25.65 17.76 -0.27
N GLU A 16 -25.71 18.99 -0.76
CA GLU A 16 -25.12 20.13 -0.08
C GLU A 16 -26.03 20.51 1.09
N VAL A 17 -25.48 20.60 2.30
CA VAL A 17 -26.21 20.96 3.52
C VAL A 17 -25.61 22.24 4.07
N ASP A 18 -26.44 23.28 4.23
CA ASP A 18 -26.05 24.59 4.76
C ASP A 18 -24.83 25.22 4.05
N GLY A 19 -24.70 25.00 2.73
CA GLY A 19 -23.59 25.54 1.93
C GLY A 19 -22.30 24.68 1.97
N VAL A 20 -22.34 23.52 2.61
CA VAL A 20 -21.23 22.57 2.70
C VAL A 20 -21.54 21.34 1.87
N ASP A 21 -20.61 20.95 1.00
CA ASP A 21 -20.71 19.71 0.24
C ASP A 21 -20.52 18.50 1.17
N MET A 22 -21.63 17.88 1.54
CA MET A 22 -21.66 16.72 2.44
C MET A 22 -21.76 15.40 1.67
N ARG A 23 -21.53 15.41 0.35
CA ARG A 23 -21.63 14.18 -0.47
C ARG A 23 -20.50 13.22 -0.12
N ALA A 24 -20.87 11.97 0.17
CA ALA A 24 -19.94 10.90 0.45
C ALA A 24 -19.40 10.29 -0.84
N GLU A 25 -18.13 9.88 -0.81
CA GLU A 25 -17.48 9.10 -1.88
C GLU A 25 -18.16 7.74 -2.08
N VAL A 26 -18.28 7.31 -3.33
CA VAL A 26 -18.84 6.00 -3.70
C VAL A 26 -17.81 5.18 -4.46
N GLY A 27 -17.26 4.16 -3.78
CA GLY A 27 -16.34 3.19 -4.39
C GLY A 27 -17.07 2.00 -5.01
N LEU A 28 -16.81 1.70 -6.28
CA LEU A 28 -17.24 0.43 -6.89
C LEU A 28 -16.25 -0.66 -6.49
N LEU A 29 -16.72 -1.71 -5.82
CA LEU A 29 -15.87 -2.83 -5.40
C LEU A 29 -15.86 -3.99 -6.41
N SER A 30 -16.99 -4.25 -7.08
CA SER A 30 -17.11 -5.40 -7.96
C SER A 30 -16.59 -5.14 -9.37
N ARG A 31 -15.77 -6.05 -9.92
CA ARG A 31 -15.33 -6.03 -11.32
C ARG A 31 -15.62 -7.36 -12.02
N ASN A 32 -15.49 -7.39 -13.35
CA ASN A 32 -15.68 -8.60 -14.16
C ASN A 32 -14.44 -9.52 -14.14
N LEU A 33 -13.25 -8.94 -13.91
CA LEU A 33 -12.00 -9.67 -13.78
C LEU A 33 -11.63 -9.69 -12.30
N VAL A 34 -11.67 -10.87 -11.69
CA VAL A 34 -11.38 -11.06 -10.26
C VAL A 34 -10.10 -11.88 -10.14
N ILE A 35 -9.13 -11.36 -9.40
CA ILE A 35 -7.95 -12.11 -8.95
C ILE A 35 -8.07 -12.21 -7.43
N ALA A 36 -8.16 -13.43 -6.92
CA ALA A 36 -8.33 -13.65 -5.50
C ALA A 36 -7.43 -14.77 -4.95
N GLY A 37 -6.95 -14.57 -3.73
CA GLY A 37 -6.31 -15.63 -2.95
C GLY A 37 -7.32 -16.68 -2.50
N GLU A 38 -6.92 -17.94 -2.54
CA GLU A 38 -7.65 -19.05 -1.93
C GLU A 38 -7.44 -19.03 -0.42
N MET A 39 -8.52 -19.18 0.34
CA MET A 39 -8.55 -18.96 1.79
C MET A 39 -8.87 -20.24 2.55
N GLU A 40 -8.15 -20.43 3.65
CA GLU A 40 -8.49 -21.43 4.66
C GLU A 40 -9.75 -21.03 5.46
N ALA A 41 -10.37 -22.02 6.10
CA ALA A 41 -11.59 -21.80 6.90
C ALA A 41 -11.35 -20.99 8.19
N GLY A 42 -10.11 -20.83 8.61
CA GLY A 42 -9.68 -20.07 9.78
C GLY A 42 -8.22 -19.67 9.65
N CYS A 43 -7.63 -19.12 10.71
CA CYS A 43 -6.25 -18.66 10.66
C CYS A 43 -5.24 -19.74 10.21
N TYR A 44 -4.44 -19.42 9.19
CA TYR A 44 -3.30 -20.21 8.75
C TYR A 44 -2.02 -19.76 9.49
N PRO A 45 -1.40 -20.59 10.34
CA PRO A 45 -0.34 -20.16 11.26
C PRO A 45 1.06 -20.15 10.60
N TYR A 46 1.29 -19.25 9.64
CA TYR A 46 2.59 -19.13 8.95
C TYR A 46 3.62 -18.25 9.68
N THR A 47 3.23 -17.57 10.77
CA THR A 47 4.16 -16.96 11.75
C THR A 47 3.72 -17.29 13.18
N SER A 48 4.63 -17.12 14.15
CA SER A 48 4.43 -17.46 15.57
C SER A 48 3.22 -16.74 16.20
N HIS A 49 2.95 -15.52 15.77
CA HIS A 49 2.03 -14.61 16.44
C HIS A 49 0.72 -14.36 15.66
N ILE A 50 0.63 -14.73 14.38
CA ILE A 50 -0.46 -14.30 13.50
C ILE A 50 -1.85 -14.68 14.03
N CYS A 51 -2.02 -15.94 14.44
CA CYS A 51 -3.30 -16.44 14.96
C CYS A 51 -3.62 -15.95 16.39
N SER A 52 -2.72 -15.21 17.02
CA SER A 52 -3.01 -14.51 18.28
C SER A 52 -3.76 -13.19 18.06
N PHE A 53 -3.74 -12.68 16.82
CA PHE A 53 -4.33 -11.39 16.45
C PHE A 53 -5.45 -11.52 15.41
N PHE A 54 -5.38 -12.51 14.52
CA PHE A 54 -6.40 -12.75 13.51
C PHE A 54 -6.98 -14.16 13.66
N ASP A 55 -8.31 -14.26 13.67
CA ASP A 55 -9.05 -15.52 13.70
C ASP A 55 -9.41 -16.06 12.30
N PHE A 56 -9.04 -15.31 11.26
CA PHE A 56 -9.20 -15.63 9.84
C PHE A 56 -7.85 -15.82 9.15
N ASP A 57 -7.87 -16.43 7.96
CA ASP A 57 -6.69 -16.61 7.13
C ASP A 57 -6.16 -15.29 6.58
N THR A 58 -4.87 -15.02 6.78
CA THR A 58 -4.17 -13.84 6.25
C THR A 58 -3.17 -14.19 5.15
N PHE A 59 -3.18 -15.42 4.63
CA PHE A 59 -2.24 -15.90 3.62
C PHE A 59 -2.80 -15.73 2.19
N GLY A 60 -3.01 -14.48 1.77
CA GLY A 60 -3.52 -14.14 0.45
C GLY A 60 -2.52 -14.27 -0.70
N GLY A 61 -3.02 -14.10 -1.93
CA GLY A 61 -2.18 -13.99 -3.13
C GLY A 61 -1.43 -12.65 -3.19
N HIS A 62 -0.38 -12.52 -3.99
CA HIS A 62 0.35 -11.25 -4.15
C HIS A 62 0.81 -11.04 -5.61
N ILE A 63 0.93 -9.78 -6.03
CA ILE A 63 1.44 -9.41 -7.37
C ILE A 63 2.66 -8.51 -7.19
N LYS A 64 3.79 -8.88 -7.81
CA LYS A 64 5.05 -8.17 -7.68
C LYS A 64 5.63 -7.84 -9.05
N PHE A 65 5.91 -6.56 -9.28
CA PHE A 65 6.66 -6.05 -10.41
C PHE A 65 8.07 -5.70 -9.93
N ALA A 66 9.01 -6.59 -10.17
CA ALA A 66 10.42 -6.40 -9.82
C ALA A 66 11.22 -5.87 -11.02
N ARG A 67 12.45 -5.42 -10.78
CA ARG A 67 13.36 -4.91 -11.83
C ARG A 67 13.42 -5.80 -13.08
N GLY A 68 13.38 -5.18 -14.26
CA GLY A 68 13.69 -5.82 -15.55
C GLY A 68 12.52 -5.89 -16.55
N PHE A 69 11.30 -5.49 -16.17
CA PHE A 69 10.21 -5.29 -17.12
C PHE A 69 10.35 -3.95 -17.86
N SER A 70 9.77 -3.87 -19.06
CA SER A 70 9.78 -2.63 -19.87
C SER A 70 8.58 -1.72 -19.58
N ALA A 71 7.40 -2.30 -19.39
CA ALA A 71 6.18 -1.60 -18.96
C ALA A 71 5.23 -2.60 -18.29
N ALA A 72 4.39 -2.12 -17.36
CA ALA A 72 3.31 -2.89 -16.77
C ALA A 72 2.03 -2.07 -16.73
N HIS A 73 0.91 -2.69 -17.13
CA HIS A 73 -0.39 -2.05 -17.22
C HIS A 73 -1.45 -2.98 -16.68
N LEU A 74 -2.00 -2.65 -15.52
CA LEU A 74 -3.11 -3.38 -14.90
C LEU A 74 -4.33 -2.47 -14.84
N GLU A 75 -5.45 -2.92 -15.41
CA GLU A 75 -6.69 -2.15 -15.46
C GLU A 75 -7.93 -2.98 -15.20
N GLY A 76 -8.88 -2.43 -14.44
CA GLY A 76 -10.28 -2.91 -14.44
C GLY A 76 -10.45 -4.23 -13.68
N VAL A 77 -9.55 -4.50 -12.74
CA VAL A 77 -9.46 -5.75 -11.99
C VAL A 77 -9.91 -5.54 -10.54
N GLU A 78 -10.65 -6.50 -10.03
CA GLU A 78 -10.95 -6.68 -8.61
C GLU A 78 -9.89 -7.58 -7.99
N LEU A 79 -9.23 -7.11 -6.93
CA LEU A 79 -8.28 -7.85 -6.12
C LEU A 79 -8.90 -8.11 -4.75
N ARG A 80 -9.07 -9.38 -4.40
CA ARG A 80 -9.68 -9.78 -3.12
C ARG A 80 -8.87 -10.86 -2.42
N HIS A 81 -8.78 -10.85 -1.09
CA HIS A 81 -7.99 -11.84 -0.34
C HIS A 81 -6.53 -11.88 -0.81
N MET A 82 -5.96 -10.70 -1.03
CA MET A 82 -4.60 -10.51 -1.50
C MET A 82 -3.75 -9.91 -0.37
N GLY A 83 -2.44 -10.00 -0.48
CA GLY A 83 -1.48 -9.63 0.55
C GLY A 83 -1.34 -10.69 1.63
N GLN A 84 -0.23 -10.61 2.35
CA GLN A 84 0.07 -11.45 3.51
C GLN A 84 0.73 -10.61 4.59
N GLN A 85 0.57 -11.00 5.85
CA GLN A 85 1.40 -10.44 6.94
C GLN A 85 2.85 -10.98 6.91
N LEU A 86 3.46 -11.00 5.71
CA LEU A 86 4.87 -11.21 5.42
C LEU A 86 5.38 -10.05 4.55
N VAL A 87 6.54 -9.50 4.90
CA VAL A 87 7.12 -8.35 4.20
C VAL A 87 7.33 -8.67 2.72
N GLY A 88 6.90 -7.75 1.85
CA GLY A 88 7.06 -7.83 0.41
C GLY A 88 5.99 -8.63 -0.33
N GLN A 89 4.96 -9.14 0.37
CA GLN A 89 3.86 -9.91 -0.21
C GLN A 89 2.56 -9.09 -0.15
N TYR A 90 2.36 -8.23 -1.15
CA TYR A 90 1.25 -7.26 -1.19
C TYR A 90 0.36 -7.48 -2.44
N PRO A 91 -0.90 -7.01 -2.44
CA PRO A 91 -1.79 -7.12 -3.60
C PRO A 91 -1.18 -6.55 -4.86
N ILE A 92 -0.56 -5.37 -4.76
CA ILE A 92 0.25 -4.76 -5.80
C ILE A 92 1.55 -4.24 -5.18
N HIS A 93 2.69 -4.73 -5.66
CA HIS A 93 4.01 -4.33 -5.19
C HIS A 93 4.94 -4.01 -6.37
N PHE A 94 5.28 -2.73 -6.55
CA PHE A 94 6.39 -2.32 -7.40
C PHE A 94 7.65 -2.28 -6.54
N HIS A 95 8.53 -3.26 -6.76
CA HIS A 95 9.66 -3.54 -5.88
C HIS A 95 10.99 -3.28 -6.57
N LEU A 96 11.69 -2.23 -6.13
CA LEU A 96 13.01 -1.81 -6.61
C LEU A 96 13.08 -1.75 -8.14
N ALA A 97 12.00 -1.25 -8.77
CA ALA A 97 11.84 -1.29 -10.21
C ALA A 97 12.47 -0.06 -10.92
N GLY A 98 12.92 0.95 -10.16
CA GLY A 98 13.52 2.17 -10.70
C GLY A 98 12.49 3.06 -11.40
N ASP A 99 12.91 3.76 -12.45
CA ASP A 99 12.06 4.71 -13.18
C ASP A 99 11.09 3.97 -14.13
N LEU A 100 9.80 4.09 -13.84
CA LEU A 100 8.70 3.39 -14.51
C LEU A 100 8.07 4.20 -15.66
N ASP A 101 8.46 5.47 -15.77
CA ASP A 101 8.02 6.46 -16.75
C ASP A 101 9.01 6.71 -17.90
N GLU A 102 10.22 6.14 -17.83
CA GLU A 102 11.27 6.36 -18.84
C GLU A 102 11.37 5.25 -19.90
N ARG A 103 10.79 4.08 -19.64
CA ARG A 103 10.95 2.87 -20.48
C ARG A 103 9.61 2.34 -20.95
N GLY A 104 9.65 1.49 -21.99
CA GLY A 104 8.48 0.80 -22.52
C GLY A 104 7.73 1.53 -23.63
N GLY A 105 7.81 2.86 -23.72
CA GLY A 105 7.28 3.63 -24.86
C GLY A 105 5.75 3.71 -24.94
N TYR A 106 5.06 3.53 -23.81
CA TYR A 106 3.60 3.67 -23.71
C TYR A 106 3.22 5.03 -23.12
N ASP A 107 2.06 5.55 -23.53
CA ASP A 107 1.43 6.75 -22.96
C ASP A 107 -0.04 6.44 -22.60
N PRO A 108 -0.44 6.49 -21.31
CA PRO A 108 0.44 6.72 -20.16
C PRO A 108 1.51 5.62 -19.97
N PRO A 109 2.60 5.89 -19.24
CA PRO A 109 3.63 4.90 -18.91
C PRO A 109 3.08 3.81 -17.98
N THR A 110 3.93 3.09 -17.25
CA THR A 110 3.50 2.03 -16.33
C THR A 110 2.42 2.54 -15.36
N TYR A 111 1.31 1.79 -15.26
CA TYR A 111 0.19 2.17 -14.40
C TYR A 111 -0.52 0.98 -13.77
N VAL A 112 -1.22 1.30 -12.68
CA VAL A 112 -2.36 0.52 -12.19
C VAL A 112 -3.57 1.44 -12.15
N ARG A 113 -4.65 1.08 -12.86
CA ARG A 113 -5.81 1.96 -13.01
C ARG A 113 -7.17 1.25 -12.89
N ASP A 114 -8.20 1.97 -12.47
CA ASP A 114 -9.58 1.45 -12.38
C ASP A 114 -9.67 0.13 -11.59
N LEU A 115 -8.93 0.02 -10.49
CA LEU A 115 -8.89 -1.19 -9.66
C LEU A 115 -9.80 -1.07 -8.45
N SER A 116 -10.29 -2.23 -8.01
CA SER A 116 -10.98 -2.39 -6.73
C SER A 116 -10.18 -3.39 -5.89
N ILE A 117 -9.51 -2.93 -4.85
CA ILE A 117 -8.60 -3.71 -4.01
C ILE A 117 -9.22 -3.80 -2.62
N HIS A 118 -9.74 -4.96 -2.23
CA HIS A 118 -10.49 -5.04 -0.98
C HIS A 118 -10.45 -6.37 -0.25
N HIS A 119 -10.69 -6.33 1.07
CA HIS A 119 -10.53 -7.48 1.96
C HIS A 119 -9.13 -8.07 1.78
N THR A 120 -8.10 -7.24 1.99
CA THR A 120 -6.70 -7.59 1.79
C THR A 120 -5.96 -7.74 3.11
N PHE A 121 -5.00 -8.66 3.15
CA PHE A 121 -4.26 -9.02 4.35
C PHE A 121 -2.86 -8.43 4.41
N SER A 122 -2.48 -7.58 3.47
CA SER A 122 -1.54 -6.50 3.71
C SER A 122 -1.48 -5.55 2.53
N ARG A 123 -1.71 -4.27 2.82
CA ARG A 123 -1.66 -3.13 1.91
C ARG A 123 -2.63 -3.18 0.73
N CYS A 124 -2.67 -2.09 -0.04
CA CYS A 124 -3.39 -1.99 -1.31
C CYS A 124 -2.38 -1.89 -2.47
N VAL A 125 -1.66 -0.77 -2.57
CA VAL A 125 -0.60 -0.52 -3.56
C VAL A 125 0.66 -0.09 -2.84
N THR A 126 1.73 -0.84 -3.03
CA THR A 126 3.05 -0.57 -2.45
C THR A 126 4.03 -0.18 -3.54
N VAL A 127 4.66 0.97 -3.36
CA VAL A 127 5.73 1.48 -4.20
C VAL A 127 7.00 1.50 -3.35
N HIS A 128 7.99 0.72 -3.76
CA HIS A 128 9.26 0.58 -3.04
C HIS A 128 10.40 0.72 -4.05
N GLY A 129 11.28 1.71 -3.87
CA GLY A 129 12.40 2.02 -4.76
C GLY A 129 11.99 2.10 -6.23
N SER A 130 10.82 2.68 -6.49
CA SER A 130 10.20 2.78 -7.80
C SER A 130 9.62 4.18 -7.99
N ASN A 131 9.80 4.75 -9.18
CA ASN A 131 9.51 6.14 -9.47
C ASN A 131 8.62 6.28 -10.70
N GLY A 132 7.82 7.35 -10.76
CA GLY A 132 7.02 7.64 -11.96
C GLY A 132 5.81 6.72 -12.17
N LEU A 133 5.37 5.97 -11.15
CA LEU A 133 4.18 5.13 -11.25
C LEU A 133 2.90 5.99 -11.32
N LEU A 134 1.98 5.65 -12.24
CA LEU A 134 0.61 6.16 -12.21
C LEU A 134 -0.32 5.17 -11.50
N VAL A 135 -0.89 5.59 -10.37
CA VAL A 135 -1.94 4.90 -9.62
C VAL A 135 -3.22 5.73 -9.76
N LYS A 136 -4.20 5.25 -10.52
CA LYS A 136 -5.36 6.08 -10.90
C LYS A 136 -6.70 5.38 -10.76
N ASP A 137 -7.72 6.07 -10.23
CA ASP A 137 -9.08 5.51 -10.10
C ASP A 137 -9.07 4.18 -9.30
N VAL A 138 -8.27 4.11 -8.22
CA VAL A 138 -8.11 2.90 -7.41
C VAL A 138 -8.89 3.03 -6.10
N VAL A 139 -9.76 2.06 -5.83
CA VAL A 139 -10.46 1.93 -4.55
C VAL A 139 -9.75 0.89 -3.68
N GLY A 140 -9.29 1.30 -2.50
CA GLY A 140 -8.83 0.42 -1.42
C GLY A 140 -9.91 0.31 -0.34
N TYR A 141 -10.35 -0.90 0.02
CA TYR A 141 -11.36 -1.09 1.06
C TYR A 141 -11.10 -2.29 1.96
N ASP A 142 -11.18 -2.12 3.28
CA ASP A 142 -10.98 -3.23 4.24
C ASP A 142 -9.62 -3.91 4.04
N SER A 143 -8.55 -3.16 4.33
CA SER A 143 -7.16 -3.62 4.18
C SER A 143 -6.44 -3.62 5.52
N LEU A 144 -5.57 -4.60 5.74
CA LEU A 144 -4.63 -4.60 6.88
C LEU A 144 -3.33 -3.85 6.53
N GLY A 145 -2.80 -3.06 7.47
CA GLY A 145 -1.61 -2.21 7.28
C GLY A 145 -1.85 -1.03 6.33
N HIS A 146 -0.84 -0.18 6.13
CA HIS A 146 -0.98 1.00 5.25
C HIS A 146 -1.47 0.62 3.84
N CYS A 147 -2.47 1.32 3.31
CA CYS A 147 -3.11 0.95 2.04
C CYS A 147 -2.29 1.40 0.81
N PHE A 148 -2.17 2.71 0.56
CA PHE A 148 -1.29 3.28 -0.46
C PHE A 148 0.03 3.71 0.20
N PHE A 149 1.11 2.99 -0.09
CA PHE A 149 2.34 3.03 0.70
C PHE A 149 3.56 3.24 -0.19
N THR A 150 4.32 4.30 0.07
CA THR A 150 5.70 4.47 -0.43
C THR A 150 6.68 4.14 0.69
N GLU A 151 7.62 3.22 0.46
CA GLU A 151 8.33 2.54 1.55
C GLU A 151 9.47 3.34 2.18
N ASP A 152 10.52 3.66 1.41
CA ASP A 152 11.82 4.03 1.98
C ASP A 152 12.23 5.49 1.76
N GLY A 153 11.44 6.27 1.04
CA GLY A 153 11.69 7.68 0.80
C GLY A 153 12.38 8.07 -0.52
N PRO A 154 13.04 7.21 -1.33
CA PRO A 154 13.47 7.64 -2.66
C PRO A 154 12.36 7.51 -3.71
N GLU A 155 11.19 6.94 -3.38
CA GLU A 155 10.08 6.81 -4.32
C GLU A 155 9.51 8.18 -4.64
N GLU A 156 9.76 8.65 -5.87
CA GLU A 156 9.35 9.98 -6.32
C GLU A 156 8.66 9.96 -7.67
N ARG A 157 8.04 11.08 -8.03
CA ARG A 157 7.28 11.31 -9.26
C ARG A 157 6.10 10.34 -9.44
N ASN A 158 5.76 9.57 -8.40
CA ASN A 158 4.58 8.73 -8.42
C ASN A 158 3.33 9.62 -8.30
N THR A 159 2.31 9.29 -9.07
CA THR A 159 1.05 10.03 -9.10
C THR A 159 -0.08 9.13 -8.66
N PHE A 160 -0.68 9.47 -7.53
CA PHE A 160 -1.93 8.94 -7.04
C PHE A 160 -3.04 9.92 -7.44
N ASP A 161 -3.85 9.55 -8.42
CA ASP A 161 -4.94 10.39 -8.93
C ASP A 161 -6.29 9.70 -8.70
N HIS A 162 -7.19 10.38 -8.00
CA HIS A 162 -8.54 9.89 -7.75
C HIS A 162 -8.55 8.49 -7.10
N CYS A 163 -7.69 8.31 -6.10
CA CYS A 163 -7.66 7.11 -5.27
C CYS A 163 -8.54 7.29 -4.03
N LEU A 164 -9.37 6.30 -3.74
CA LEU A 164 -10.24 6.27 -2.57
C LEU A 164 -9.81 5.15 -1.65
N GLY A 165 -9.49 5.45 -0.39
CA GLY A 165 -9.21 4.43 0.60
C GLY A 165 -10.17 4.50 1.79
N LEU A 166 -10.71 3.32 2.16
CA LEU A 166 -11.76 3.17 3.15
C LEU A 166 -11.47 2.01 4.08
N LEU A 167 -11.67 2.16 5.40
CA LEU A 167 -11.51 1.08 6.38
C LEU A 167 -10.11 0.42 6.32
N VAL A 168 -9.10 1.13 6.77
CA VAL A 168 -7.73 0.61 6.87
C VAL A 168 -7.45 0.25 8.32
N LYS A 169 -7.10 -1.02 8.57
CA LYS A 169 -6.95 -1.58 9.92
C LYS A 169 -5.51 -1.95 10.21
N ALA A 170 -5.15 -2.04 11.48
CA ALA A 170 -3.81 -2.43 11.91
C ALA A 170 -3.37 -3.79 11.33
N GLY A 171 -2.09 -3.88 11.00
CA GLY A 171 -1.39 -5.09 10.57
C GLY A 171 -0.19 -5.39 11.48
N THR A 172 0.52 -6.46 11.20
CA THR A 172 1.69 -6.92 11.98
C THR A 172 3.03 -6.67 11.30
N LEU A 173 3.05 -6.28 10.02
CA LEU A 173 4.25 -6.09 9.21
C LEU A 173 5.28 -5.13 9.83
N LEU A 174 4.98 -3.84 9.87
CA LEU A 174 5.87 -2.83 10.44
C LEU A 174 5.35 -2.35 11.80
N PRO A 175 6.21 -1.82 12.69
CA PRO A 175 5.75 -1.13 13.89
C PRO A 175 4.64 -0.11 13.61
N SER A 176 4.77 0.67 12.53
CA SER A 176 3.77 1.67 12.12
C SER A 176 2.43 1.08 11.71
N ASP A 177 2.40 -0.17 11.21
CA ASP A 177 1.17 -0.87 10.88
C ASP A 177 0.43 -1.38 12.14
N ARG A 178 1.12 -1.53 13.27
CA ARG A 178 0.63 -2.23 14.46
C ARG A 178 -0.23 -1.33 15.34
N ASP A 179 -1.28 -1.93 15.91
CA ASP A 179 -1.96 -1.35 17.06
C ASP A 179 -1.07 -1.44 18.32
N SER A 180 -1.50 -0.80 19.41
CA SER A 180 -0.77 -0.79 20.68
C SER A 180 -0.57 -2.17 21.32
N ARG A 181 -1.40 -3.18 21.01
CA ARG A 181 -1.29 -4.54 21.54
C ARG A 181 -0.26 -5.34 20.74
N MET A 182 -0.40 -5.35 19.42
CA MET A 182 0.53 -5.98 18.47
C MET A 182 1.94 -5.40 18.64
N CYS A 183 2.05 -4.07 18.79
CA CYS A 183 3.31 -3.37 19.01
C CYS A 183 4.11 -3.91 20.20
N LYS A 184 3.44 -4.20 21.33
CA LYS A 184 4.09 -4.71 22.54
C LYS A 184 4.44 -6.20 22.47
N ALA A 185 3.65 -6.96 21.71
CA ALA A 185 3.76 -8.40 21.64
C ALA A 185 4.73 -8.87 20.54
N ILE A 186 4.86 -8.11 19.45
CA ILE A 186 5.72 -8.43 18.31
C ILE A 186 7.01 -7.62 18.43
N THR A 187 8.04 -8.24 19.00
CA THR A 187 9.36 -7.61 19.18
C THR A 187 10.42 -8.14 18.22
N GLU A 188 10.22 -9.36 17.71
CA GLU A 188 11.19 -10.10 16.89
C GLU A 188 11.19 -9.69 15.42
N ASP A 189 10.04 -9.24 14.90
CA ASP A 189 9.84 -8.87 13.48
C ASP A 189 10.01 -7.36 13.22
N SER A 190 10.86 -6.69 14.00
CA SER A 190 11.20 -5.27 13.80
C SER A 190 12.67 -5.14 13.41
N PHE A 191 13.55 -4.98 14.39
CA PHE A 191 15.00 -4.98 14.24
C PHE A 191 15.66 -5.55 15.51
N PRO A 192 16.93 -6.00 15.44
CA PRO A 192 17.59 -6.60 16.59
C PRO A 192 17.61 -5.67 17.81
N GLY A 193 17.04 -6.12 18.93
CA GLY A 193 16.99 -5.33 20.16
C GLY A 193 15.86 -4.30 20.23
N TYR A 194 14.86 -4.39 19.34
CA TYR A 194 13.70 -3.50 19.36
C TYR A 194 12.97 -3.53 20.72
N ILE A 195 12.82 -2.34 21.31
CA ILE A 195 12.02 -2.11 22.51
C ILE A 195 10.81 -1.28 22.09
N PRO A 196 9.59 -1.83 22.16
CA PRO A 196 8.43 -1.16 21.63
C PRO A 196 8.08 0.10 22.41
N LYS A 197 7.90 1.22 21.70
CA LYS A 197 7.37 2.48 22.21
C LYS A 197 6.05 2.76 21.50
N PRO A 198 4.92 2.20 21.96
CA PRO A 198 3.65 2.26 21.22
C PRO A 198 3.15 3.66 20.88
N ARG A 199 3.53 4.68 21.64
CA ARG A 199 3.16 6.08 21.36
C ARG A 199 3.98 6.73 20.24
N GLN A 200 5.12 6.16 19.89
CA GLN A 200 6.07 6.70 18.92
C GLN A 200 6.15 5.81 17.67
N ASP A 201 6.23 4.50 17.86
CA ASP A 201 6.55 3.57 16.79
C ASP A 201 5.31 3.00 16.09
N CYS A 202 4.15 3.07 16.75
CA CYS A 202 2.96 2.30 16.42
C CYS A 202 1.71 3.18 16.38
N ASN A 203 0.56 2.59 16.00
CA ASN A 203 -0.67 3.32 15.71
C ASN A 203 -0.47 4.37 14.59
N GLY A 204 0.35 4.01 13.59
CA GLY A 204 0.63 4.86 12.43
C GLY A 204 -0.16 4.46 11.19
N VAL A 205 -1.00 3.42 11.28
CA VAL A 205 -1.67 2.84 10.11
C VAL A 205 -2.43 3.90 9.34
N SER A 206 -2.26 3.90 8.02
CA SER A 206 -2.74 5.01 7.22
C SER A 206 -3.29 4.59 5.86
N THR A 207 -4.25 5.38 5.38
CA THR A 207 -4.74 5.19 4.02
C THR A 207 -3.67 5.54 2.99
N PHE A 208 -3.02 6.69 3.17
CA PHE A 208 -1.88 7.13 2.38
C PHE A 208 -0.68 7.33 3.30
N TRP A 209 0.38 6.57 3.07
CA TRP A 209 1.68 6.72 3.73
C TRP A 209 2.70 7.16 2.70
N ILE A 210 3.12 8.43 2.77
CA ILE A 210 3.94 9.08 1.77
C ILE A 210 5.29 9.47 2.37
N ALA A 211 6.34 8.83 1.88
CA ALA A 211 7.70 8.89 2.42
C ALA A 211 8.60 9.92 1.72
N ASN A 212 8.13 10.50 0.60
CA ASN A 212 8.83 11.52 -0.17
C ASN A 212 7.85 12.61 -0.63
N PRO A 213 8.16 13.90 -0.42
CA PRO A 213 7.28 15.00 -0.81
C PRO A 213 7.16 15.20 -2.33
N ASN A 214 8.09 14.66 -3.12
CA ASN A 214 8.07 14.70 -4.58
C ASN A 214 7.15 13.62 -5.18
N ASN A 215 5.94 13.46 -4.62
CA ASN A 215 4.88 12.61 -5.18
C ASN A 215 3.60 13.44 -5.31
N ASN A 216 2.75 13.08 -6.27
CA ASN A 216 1.51 13.79 -6.52
C ASN A 216 0.34 13.02 -5.94
N LEU A 217 -0.38 13.61 -4.98
CA LEU A 217 -1.66 13.09 -4.48
C LEU A 217 -2.75 14.06 -4.93
N VAL A 218 -3.54 13.64 -5.91
CA VAL A 218 -4.53 14.49 -6.58
C VAL A 218 -5.89 13.82 -6.46
N ASN A 219 -6.90 14.58 -6.02
CA ASN A 219 -8.29 14.09 -5.85
C ASN A 219 -8.41 12.80 -5.02
N CYS A 220 -7.47 12.56 -4.10
CA CYS A 220 -7.47 11.37 -3.27
C CYS A 220 -8.33 11.61 -2.02
N SER A 221 -9.10 10.59 -1.64
CA SER A 221 -10.00 10.65 -0.49
C SER A 221 -9.71 9.49 0.46
N ALA A 222 -9.74 9.76 1.77
CA ALA A 222 -9.50 8.77 2.81
C ALA A 222 -10.58 8.87 3.89
N ALA A 223 -11.16 7.73 4.31
CA ALA A 223 -12.06 7.70 5.46
C ALA A 223 -11.99 6.36 6.20
N GLY A 224 -12.18 6.38 7.53
CA GLY A 224 -12.29 5.16 8.33
C GLY A 224 -10.99 4.35 8.49
N SER A 225 -9.82 4.92 8.18
CA SER A 225 -8.56 4.37 8.70
C SER A 225 -8.59 4.38 10.22
N GLU A 226 -8.11 3.32 10.87
CA GLU A 226 -8.10 3.23 12.34
C GLU A 226 -7.36 4.39 12.99
N GLU A 227 -6.33 4.93 12.33
CA GLU A 227 -5.51 6.02 12.87
C GLU A 227 -5.51 7.25 11.96
N THR A 228 -4.90 7.16 10.77
CA THR A 228 -4.66 8.35 9.93
C THR A 228 -5.14 8.18 8.49
N GLY A 229 -5.73 9.23 7.91
CA GLY A 229 -6.03 9.26 6.48
C GLY A 229 -4.77 9.45 5.64
N PHE A 230 -4.09 10.58 5.83
CA PHE A 230 -2.85 10.93 5.12
C PHE A 230 -1.71 11.12 6.12
N TRP A 231 -0.66 10.32 5.98
CA TRP A 231 0.55 10.40 6.78
C TRP A 231 1.74 10.74 5.87
N PHE A 232 2.42 11.85 6.16
CA PHE A 232 3.61 12.30 5.45
C PHE A 232 4.83 12.14 6.35
N ILE A 233 5.76 11.28 5.97
CA ILE A 233 6.96 10.97 6.75
C ILE A 233 8.20 11.09 5.88
N PHE A 234 8.78 12.29 5.86
CA PHE A 234 9.90 12.55 4.97
C PHE A 234 11.22 12.13 5.62
N HIS A 235 11.85 11.13 5.04
CA HIS A 235 13.17 10.68 5.47
C HIS A 235 14.25 11.68 5.03
N HIS A 236 15.24 11.92 5.89
CA HIS A 236 16.42 12.73 5.53
C HIS A 236 17.33 12.01 4.53
N VAL A 237 17.36 10.68 4.61
CA VAL A 237 18.07 9.76 3.72
C VAL A 237 17.18 8.54 3.48
N PRO A 238 17.22 7.90 2.31
CA PRO A 238 16.50 6.65 2.08
C PRO A 238 16.79 5.63 3.16
N THR A 239 15.76 4.89 3.56
CA THR A 239 15.87 3.79 4.51
C THR A 239 15.92 2.44 3.79
N GLY A 240 16.05 1.36 4.57
CA GLY A 240 15.77 0.01 4.10
C GLY A 240 16.59 -0.44 2.88
N PRO A 241 16.03 -1.35 2.05
CA PRO A 241 16.67 -1.82 0.83
C PRO A 241 16.96 -0.72 -0.21
N SER A 242 16.41 0.48 -0.02
CA SER A 242 16.55 1.58 -0.96
C SER A 242 17.74 2.51 -0.68
N VAL A 243 18.48 2.34 0.43
CA VAL A 243 19.73 3.08 0.73
C VAL A 243 20.70 3.20 -0.47
N PRO A 244 20.94 2.15 -1.28
CA PRO A 244 21.86 2.24 -2.43
C PRO A 244 21.41 3.17 -3.55
N GLN A 245 20.17 3.67 -3.55
CA GLN A 245 19.58 4.43 -4.66
C GLN A 245 19.75 5.96 -4.54
N GLN A 246 20.52 6.45 -3.56
CA GLN A 246 20.81 7.89 -3.45
C GLN A 246 21.61 8.42 -4.66
N PRO A 247 21.15 9.49 -5.34
CA PRO A 247 21.97 10.21 -6.31
C PRO A 247 23.15 10.89 -5.62
N GLY A 248 24.39 10.44 -5.89
CA GLY A 248 25.62 11.10 -5.44
C GLY A 248 26.53 10.29 -4.51
N THR A 249 26.16 9.08 -4.09
CA THR A 249 27.08 8.21 -3.35
C THR A 249 27.76 7.20 -4.28
N PHE A 250 29.02 7.47 -4.63
CA PHE A 250 29.93 6.46 -5.16
C PHE A 250 30.07 5.35 -4.12
N GLN A 251 29.50 4.16 -4.38
CA GLN A 251 29.78 2.98 -3.55
C GLN A 251 31.23 2.58 -3.75
N LEU A 252 32.09 2.93 -2.79
CA LEU A 252 33.37 2.23 -2.65
C LEU A 252 33.04 0.76 -2.30
N PRO A 253 33.59 -0.22 -3.03
CA PRO A 253 33.30 -1.62 -2.76
C PRO A 253 33.76 -1.98 -1.34
N GLY A 254 32.83 -2.45 -0.49
CA GLY A 254 33.15 -3.07 0.80
C GLY A 254 32.66 -2.40 2.09
N LYS A 255 31.74 -1.42 2.04
CA LYS A 255 31.07 -0.93 3.27
C LYS A 255 29.56 -1.01 3.16
N GLN A 256 28.97 -1.97 3.90
CA GLN A 256 27.55 -1.92 4.24
C GLN A 256 27.28 -0.65 5.06
N PRO A 257 26.30 0.19 4.69
CA PRO A 257 25.84 1.27 5.54
C PRO A 257 25.24 0.70 6.82
N ARG A 258 25.58 1.30 7.98
CA ARG A 258 24.94 0.98 9.25
C ARG A 258 23.54 1.58 9.26
N GLU A 259 22.56 0.81 9.72
CA GLU A 259 21.20 1.26 10.00
C GLU A 259 21.24 2.46 10.97
N PRO A 260 20.49 3.55 10.73
CA PRO A 260 20.37 4.64 11.69
C PRO A 260 19.40 4.24 12.83
N GLU A 261 19.77 4.65 14.05
CA GLU A 261 19.07 4.46 15.33
C GLU A 261 17.69 5.14 15.42
#